data_AF-A0A061A811-F1
#
_entry.id   AF-A0A061A811-F1
#
_cell.length_a   1.000
_cell.length_b   1.000
_cell.length_c   1.000
_cell.angle_alpha   90.00
_cell.angle_beta   90.00
_cell.angle_gamma   90.00
#
_symmetry.space_group_name_H-M   'P 1'
#
loop_
_entity.id
_entity.type
_entity.pdbx_description
1 polymer ?
#
loop_
_entity_poly.entity_id
_entity_poly.type
_entity_poly.pdbx_seq_one_letter_code
_entity_poly.pdbx_strand_id
1 'polypeptide(L)' 'MNDQEICDVINQCHDPTEAANVIAQQALQYGSEDNSTIVVLPFGAWGKQESSLSGYSMSRNLASSGRWS' A
#
# COMPACT_ATOMS: atom_id res chain seq x y z
N MET A 1 -9.38 -14.70 -2.51
CA MET A 1 -9.10 -13.31 -2.10
C MET A 1 -8.74 -12.52 -3.34
N ASN A 2 -9.52 -11.49 -3.68
CA ASN A 2 -9.30 -10.59 -4.81
C ASN A 2 -8.47 -9.37 -4.38
N ASP A 3 -7.95 -8.61 -5.36
CA ASP A 3 -7.09 -7.43 -5.15
C ASP A 3 -7.72 -6.39 -4.22
N GLN A 4 -9.03 -6.15 -4.34
CA GLN A 4 -9.73 -5.19 -3.48
C GLN A 4 -9.72 -5.62 -2.00
N GLU A 5 -9.94 -6.91 -1.73
CA GLU A 5 -9.92 -7.45 -0.37
C GLU A 5 -8.51 -7.32 0.24
N ILE A 6 -7.46 -7.47 -0.57
CA ILE A 6 -6.06 -7.27 -0.16
C ILE A 6 -5.82 -5.81 0.23
N CYS A 7 -6.27 -4.86 -0.60
CA CYS A 7 -6.17 -3.43 -0.29
C CYS A 7 -6.95 -3.06 0.98
N ASP A 8 -8.14 -3.62 1.16
CA ASP A 8 -8.98 -3.32 2.33
C ASP A 8 -8.33 -3.82 3.63
N VAL A 9 -7.72 -5.01 3.61
CA VAL A 9 -6.95 -5.55 4.75
C VAL A 9 -5.73 -4.68 5.06
N ILE A 10 -4.94 -4.34 4.03
CA ILE A 10 -3.77 -3.47 4.18
C ILE A 10 -4.13 -2.13 4.84
N ASN A 11 -5.27 -1.53 4.47
CA ASN A 11 -5.71 -0.25 5.03
C ASN A 11 -6.21 -0.34 6.48
N GLN A 12 -6.54 -1.53 6.97
CA GLN A 12 -7.01 -1.76 8.35
C GLN A 12 -5.87 -2.12 9.31
N CYS A 13 -4.70 -2.52 8.79
CA CYS A 13 -3.55 -2.90 9.60
C CYS A 13 -2.69 -1.69 9.98
N HIS A 14 -2.11 -1.72 11.17
CA HIS A 14 -1.22 -0.67 11.66
C HIS A 14 0.14 -0.70 10.95
N ASP A 15 0.67 -1.91 10.75
CA ASP A 15 2.00 -2.12 10.19
C ASP A 15 1.99 -3.14 9.04
N PRO A 16 2.98 -3.08 8.13
CA PRO A 16 3.02 -3.95 6.95
C PRO A 16 3.28 -5.43 7.29
N THR A 17 3.88 -5.73 8.44
CA THR A 17 4.10 -7.12 8.88
C THR A 17 2.79 -7.74 9.35
N GLU A 18 1.98 -6.98 10.10
CA GLU A 18 0.62 -7.35 10.45
C GLU A 18 -0.22 -7.60 9.19
N ALA A 19 -0.19 -6.67 8.23
CA ALA A 19 -0.93 -6.82 6.97
C ALA A 19 -0.56 -8.12 6.25
N ALA A 20 0.74 -8.42 6.14
CA ALA A 20 1.21 -9.67 5.51
C ALA A 20 0.69 -10.90 6.26
N ASN A 21 0.73 -10.88 7.59
CA ASN A 21 0.26 -11.99 8.41
C ASN A 21 -1.25 -12.19 8.29
N VAL A 22 -2.05 -11.12 8.33
CA VAL A 22 -3.52 -11.21 8.19
C VAL A 22 -3.91 -11.77 6.83
N ILE A 23 -3.26 -11.36 5.74
CA ILE A 23 -3.50 -11.91 4.40
C ILE A 23 -3.17 -13.41 4.36
N ALA A 24 -2.05 -13.82 4.96
CA ALA A 24 -1.69 -15.24 5.06
C ALA A 24 -2.73 -16.05 5.86
N GLN A 25 -3.21 -15.50 6.97
CA GLN A 25 -4.26 -16.14 7.78
C GLN A 25 -5.59 -16.24 7.02
N GLN A 26 -5.96 -15.23 6.23
CA GLN A 26 -7.17 -15.28 5.41
C GLN A 26 -7.08 -16.35 4.32
N ALA A 27 -5.92 -16.52 3.69
CA ALA A 27 -5.69 -17.61 2.75
C ALA A 27 -5.95 -18.98 3.41
N LEU A 28 -5.38 -19.21 4.61
CA LEU A 28 -5.64 -20.43 5.39
C LEU A 28 -7.12 -20.58 5.76
N GLN A 29 -7.77 -19.51 6.21
CA GLN A 29 -9.17 -19.53 6.65
C GLN A 29 -10.15 -19.80 5.51
N TYR A 30 -9.80 -19.44 4.28
CA TYR A 30 -10.55 -19.77 3.06
C TYR A 30 -10.26 -21.17 2.52
N GLY A 31 -9.46 -21.97 3.25
CA GLY A 31 -9.14 -23.34 2.88
C GLY A 31 -8.07 -23.43 1.79
N SER A 32 -7.19 -22.43 1.66
CA SER A 32 -6.03 -22.54 0.78
C SER A 32 -5.07 -23.59 1.34
N GLU A 33 -4.88 -24.67 0.58
CA GLU A 33 -3.90 -25.73 0.87
C GLU A 33 -2.55 -25.47 0.17
N ASP A 34 -2.49 -24.47 -0.72
CA ASP A 34 -1.28 -24.07 -1.44
C ASP A 34 -0.34 -23.21 -0.58
N ASN A 35 0.96 -23.30 -0.88
CA ASN A 35 1.98 -22.44 -0.27
C ASN A 35 1.76 -20.98 -0.69
N SER A 36 1.32 -20.14 0.25
CA SER A 36 1.11 -18.72 0.04
C SER A 36 2.30 -17.91 0.58
N THR A 37 2.92 -17.08 -0.28
CA THR A 37 3.98 -16.14 0.12
C THR A 37 3.48 -14.71 -0.03
N ILE A 38 3.52 -13.93 1.05
CA ILE A 38 3.01 -12.56 1.08
C ILE A 38 4.19 -11.62 1.38
N VAL A 39 4.35 -10.57 0.57
CA VAL A 39 5.35 -9.52 0.77
C VAL A 39 4.65 -8.17 0.71
N VAL A 40 4.80 -7.36 1.76
CA VAL A 40 4.23 -6.02 1.84
C VAL A 40 5.37 -5.01 1.89
N LEU A 41 5.42 -4.11 0.91
CA LEU A 41 6.44 -3.07 0.80
C LEU A 41 5.82 -1.71 1.18
N PRO A 42 6.05 -1.19 2.39
CA PRO A 42 5.50 0.09 2.79
C PRO A 42 6.23 1.23 2.07
N PHE A 43 5.47 2.08 1.38
CA PHE A 43 5.96 3.39 0.94
C PHE A 43 5.69 4.45 2.00
N GLY A 44 6.35 5.61 1.89
CA GLY A 44 6.39 6.65 2.95
C GLY A 44 5.04 7.26 3.37
N ALA A 45 3.94 6.89 2.71
CA ALA A 45 2.56 7.27 3.04
C ALA A 45 1.79 6.20 3.84
N TRP A 46 2.39 5.06 4.19
CA TRP A 46 1.73 4.00 4.97
C TRP A 46 1.18 4.55 6.29
N GLY A 47 -0.09 4.28 6.57
CA GLY A 47 -0.79 4.78 7.76
C GLY A 47 -1.03 6.30 7.79
N LYS A 48 -0.70 7.04 6.72
CA LYS A 48 -0.87 8.50 6.64
C LYS A 48 -2.11 8.94 5.86
N GLN A 49 -3.12 8.08 5.76
CA GLN A 49 -4.40 8.49 5.17
C GLN A 49 -5.13 9.42 6.15
N GLU A 50 -4.90 10.73 5.98
CA GLU A 50 -5.83 11.75 6.44
C GLU A 50 -7.18 11.50 5.76
N SER A 51 -8.24 11.44 6.56
CA SER A 51 -9.61 11.47 6.08
C SER A 51 -9.75 12.56 5.02
N SER A 52 -10.30 12.21 3.88
CA SER A 52 -10.52 13.07 2.72
C SER A 52 -11.07 14.46 3.07
N LEU A 53 -10.20 15.45 3.28
CA LEU A 53 -10.46 16.91 3.22
C LEU A 53 -9.16 17.73 3.45
N SER A 54 -8.14 17.57 2.62
CA SER A 54 -7.18 18.66 2.40
C SER A 54 -6.46 18.52 1.07
N GLY A 55 -6.60 19.55 0.23
CA GLY A 55 -6.11 19.58 -1.14
C GLY A 55 -4.59 19.43 -1.20
N TYR A 56 -4.14 18.48 -2.01
CA TYR A 56 -2.74 18.35 -2.38
C TYR A 56 -2.43 19.28 -3.56
N SER A 57 -1.72 20.38 -3.31
CA SER A 57 -1.06 21.16 -4.36
C SER A 57 0.34 20.58 -4.60
N MET A 58 0.53 19.81 -5.67
CA MET A 58 1.87 19.48 -6.15
C MET A 58 2.34 20.54 -7.15
N SER A 59 2.88 21.65 -6.63
CA SER A 59 3.59 22.62 -7.47
C SER A 59 4.95 22.05 -7.86
N ARG A 60 5.04 21.39 -9.03
CA ARG A 60 6.34 20.99 -9.61
C ARG A 60 6.93 22.16 -10.39
N ASN A 61 7.84 22.92 -9.77
CA ASN A 61 8.76 23.76 -10.54
C ASN A 61 9.90 22.89 -11.06
N LEU A 62 9.69 22.26 -12.22
CA LEU A 62 10.75 21.64 -12.99
C LEU A 62 11.45 22.76 -13.77
N ALA A 63 12.48 23.37 -13.18
CA ALA A 63 13.34 24.28 -13.92
C ALA A 63 14.14 23.45 -14.93
N SER A 64 13.79 23.57 -16.22
CA SER A 64 14.62 23.12 -17.33
C SER A 64 15.92 23.92 -17.32
N SER A 65 17.03 23.33 -16.90
CA SER A 65 18.37 23.89 -17.15
C SER A 65 18.79 23.52 -18.58
N GLY A 66 18.13 24.12 -19.56
CA GLY A 66 18.60 24.12 -20.94
C GLY A 66 19.86 24.97 -21.07
N ARG A 67 21.00 24.34 -21.36
CA ARG A 67 22.12 25.01 -22.03
C ARG A 67 22.46 24.23 -23.27
N TRP A 68 21.94 24.70 -24.40
CA TRP A 68 22.59 24.48 -25.68
C TRP A 68 23.78 25.43 -25.74
N SER A 69 24.98 24.87 -25.78
CA SER A 69 26.16 25.39 -26.48
C SER A 69 27.21 24.30 -26.52
#